data_AF-A0A7C3Z0G7-F1
#
_entry.id   AF-A0A7C3Z0G7-F1
#
_cell.length_a   1.000
_cell.length_b   1.000
_cell.length_c   1.000
_cell.angle_alpha   90.00
_cell.angle_beta   90.00
_cell.angle_gamma   90.00
#
_symmetry.space_group_name_H-M   'P 1'
#
loop_
_entity.id
_entity.type
_entity.pdbx_description
1 polymer ?
#
loop_
_entity_poly.entity_id
_entity_poly.type
_entity_poly.pdbx_seq_one_letter_code
_entity_poly.pdbx_strand_id
1 'polypeptide(L)'
;MTIYVPNIGEKEMLRDILLSEALVLGLYKNNVQPDGNTTIDTLSEMPTGGGRGYTQKELTNDVVEEGSLVANKWRITINAQGKAEAQYSNAAVEWVFTQTDANDENTVYGFFAYSWVLPFDTGAKEIKVGDPIKGTTSGASGVVTAVNVESGSWSGGDAAGKLLLKSKSGTFQDNEGLLKSGEVGTISNTPTAGGSGYAVGDLLEITGGGGAGALLIVTEVNAGAVTSVHLATGGKGYSTGSGLATTAKTGSGTGCTVEITALASTAYALTNTGTNGDAVRKLQFVEPLSSGYLIDTAGQKITYVPKITLSTAT
;
A
#
# COMPACT_ATOMS: atom_id res chain seq x y z
N MET A 1 2.68 -44.12 -5.17
CA MET A 1 3.58 -43.00 -4.81
C MET A 1 3.42 -41.96 -5.89
N THR A 2 2.54 -40.98 -5.68
CA THR A 2 2.34 -39.87 -6.63
C THR A 2 3.47 -38.89 -6.39
N ILE A 3 4.38 -38.75 -7.36
CA ILE A 3 5.44 -37.74 -7.30
C ILE A 3 4.76 -36.40 -7.49
N TYR A 4 4.51 -35.69 -6.39
CA TYR A 4 4.09 -34.31 -6.44
C TYR A 4 5.31 -33.47 -6.84
N VAL A 5 5.32 -33.00 -8.08
CA VAL A 5 6.27 -31.98 -8.53
C VAL A 5 5.58 -30.65 -8.26
N PRO A 6 6.00 -29.85 -7.27
CA PRO A 6 5.51 -28.49 -7.14
C PRO A 6 5.73 -27.80 -8.48
N ASN A 7 4.63 -27.47 -9.15
CA ASN A 7 4.73 -26.77 -10.41
C ASN A 7 5.27 -25.37 -10.12
N ILE A 8 6.16 -24.88 -10.98
CA ILE A 8 6.65 -23.49 -10.95
C ILE A 8 5.51 -22.48 -10.76
N GLY A 9 4.30 -22.81 -11.24
CA GLY A 9 3.09 -22.03 -11.05
C GLY A 9 2.68 -21.80 -9.59
N GLU A 10 2.90 -22.74 -8.66
CA GLU A 10 2.50 -22.54 -7.26
C GLU A 10 3.34 -21.48 -6.55
N LYS A 11 4.64 -21.43 -6.86
CA LYS A 11 5.53 -20.40 -6.33
C LYS A 11 5.18 -19.03 -6.89
N GLU A 12 4.93 -18.94 -8.19
CA GLU A 12 4.53 -17.68 -8.83
C GLU A 12 3.16 -17.21 -8.32
N MET A 13 2.19 -18.11 -8.14
CA MET A 13 0.90 -17.77 -7.50
C MET A 13 1.09 -17.22 -6.08
N LEU A 14 1.94 -17.86 -5.26
CA LEU A 14 2.20 -17.38 -3.91
C LEU A 14 2.92 -16.04 -3.92
N ARG A 15 3.83 -15.81 -4.89
CA ARG A 15 4.47 -14.51 -5.09
C ARG A 15 3.44 -13.45 -5.42
N ASP A 16 2.54 -13.72 -6.35
CA ASP A 16 1.50 -12.77 -6.76
C ASP A 16 0.59 -12.41 -5.58
N ILE A 17 0.23 -13.38 -4.74
CA ILE A 17 -0.54 -13.15 -3.50
C ILE A 17 0.23 -12.22 -2.56
N LEU A 18 1.52 -12.48 -2.32
CA LEU A 18 2.32 -11.64 -1.41
C LEU A 18 2.55 -10.22 -1.94
N LEU A 19 2.70 -10.07 -3.25
CA LEU A 19 2.85 -8.76 -3.88
C LEU A 19 1.54 -7.95 -3.87
N SER A 20 0.40 -8.64 -3.92
CA SER A 20 -0.93 -8.01 -3.96
C SER A 20 -1.54 -7.75 -2.58
N GLU A 21 -1.37 -8.68 -1.65
CA GLU A 21 -1.96 -8.62 -0.31
C GLU A 21 -0.94 -8.08 0.69
N ALA A 22 -1.07 -6.80 1.02
CA ALA A 22 -0.34 -6.25 2.14
C ALA A 22 -0.95 -6.69 3.46
N LEU A 23 -0.11 -7.30 4.29
CA LEU A 23 -0.54 -7.98 5.49
C LEU A 23 -0.26 -7.11 6.71
N VAL A 24 -1.31 -6.89 7.50
CA VAL A 24 -1.22 -6.30 8.83
C VAL A 24 -1.41 -7.40 9.84
N LEU A 25 -0.37 -7.62 10.65
CA LEU A 25 -0.32 -8.66 11.67
C LEU A 25 -0.74 -8.11 13.03
N GLY A 26 -1.52 -8.89 13.77
CA GLY A 26 -1.97 -8.57 15.11
C GLY A 26 -2.03 -9.79 16.04
N LEU A 27 -2.36 -9.50 17.30
CA LEU A 27 -2.55 -10.49 18.37
C LEU A 27 -4.02 -10.49 18.80
N TYR A 28 -4.59 -11.67 19.02
CA TYR A 28 -5.96 -11.81 19.53
C TYR A 28 -6.00 -12.47 20.91
N LYS A 29 -7.03 -12.12 21.69
CA LYS A 29 -7.14 -12.45 23.13
C LYS A 29 -8.29 -13.36 23.52
N ASN A 30 -9.13 -13.76 22.57
CA ASN A 30 -10.17 -14.75 22.80
C ASN A 30 -9.75 -16.11 22.26
N ASN A 31 -10.18 -17.19 22.91
CA ASN A 31 -9.90 -18.54 22.44
C ASN A 31 -10.78 -18.87 21.23
N VAL A 32 -10.22 -18.76 20.03
CA VAL A 32 -10.90 -19.10 18.77
C VAL A 32 -10.27 -20.34 18.17
N GLN A 33 -11.12 -21.27 17.75
CA GLN A 33 -10.72 -22.42 16.95
C GLN A 33 -10.87 -22.04 15.47
N PRO A 34 -9.81 -22.08 14.65
CA PRO A 34 -9.91 -21.79 13.22
C PRO A 34 -10.71 -22.89 12.53
N ASP A 35 -12.01 -22.69 12.39
CA ASP A 35 -12.98 -23.65 11.85
C ASP A 35 -13.43 -23.31 10.41
N GLY A 36 -12.74 -22.37 9.77
CA GLY A 36 -13.11 -21.82 8.46
C GLY A 36 -14.23 -20.77 8.50
N ASN A 37 -14.94 -20.63 9.63
CA ASN A 37 -15.93 -19.57 9.85
C ASN A 37 -15.35 -18.38 10.63
N THR A 38 -14.11 -18.50 11.10
CA THR A 38 -13.42 -17.41 11.78
C THR A 38 -13.33 -16.19 10.87
N THR A 39 -13.95 -15.08 11.28
CA THR A 39 -13.84 -13.78 10.64
C THR A 39 -13.09 -12.80 11.54
N ILE A 40 -12.66 -11.66 11.00
CA ILE A 40 -12.02 -10.61 11.79
C ILE A 40 -12.91 -10.13 12.95
N ASP A 41 -14.23 -10.16 12.79
CA ASP A 41 -15.20 -9.73 13.81
C ASP A 41 -15.36 -10.75 14.94
N THR A 42 -15.06 -12.03 14.67
CA THR A 42 -15.01 -13.06 15.70
C THR A 42 -13.72 -13.03 16.52
N LEU A 43 -12.71 -12.27 16.09
CA LEU A 43 -11.46 -12.09 16.81
C LEU A 43 -11.55 -10.86 17.73
N SER A 44 -11.20 -11.04 19.00
CA SER A 44 -10.99 -9.94 19.93
C SER A 44 -9.52 -9.56 19.90
N GLU A 45 -9.20 -8.43 19.28
CA GLU A 45 -7.82 -7.93 19.20
C GLU A 45 -7.29 -7.52 20.60
N MET A 46 -5.97 -7.64 20.78
CA MET A 46 -5.27 -7.06 21.93
C MET A 46 -5.47 -5.53 21.98
N PRO A 47 -5.63 -4.94 23.18
CA PRO A 47 -5.85 -3.50 23.29
C PRO A 47 -4.61 -2.70 22.87
N THR A 48 -4.81 -1.65 22.07
CA THR A 48 -3.74 -0.74 21.61
C THR A 48 -3.81 0.62 22.33
N GLY A 49 -2.69 1.35 22.34
CA GLY A 49 -2.64 2.73 22.84
C GLY A 49 -2.63 2.85 24.37
N GLY A 50 -2.65 4.08 24.89
CA GLY A 50 -2.65 4.33 26.35
C GLY A 50 -1.39 3.87 27.08
N GLY A 51 -0.23 3.90 26.41
CA GLY A 51 1.04 3.43 26.99
C GLY A 51 1.25 1.91 26.92
N ARG A 52 0.40 1.18 26.20
CA ARG A 52 0.58 -0.26 25.89
C ARG A 52 1.67 -0.48 24.84
N GLY A 53 2.32 -1.64 24.92
CA GLY A 53 3.38 -2.08 24.00
C GLY A 53 2.85 -2.80 22.76
N TYR A 54 1.59 -3.25 22.80
CA TYR A 54 0.95 -3.84 21.62
C TYR A 54 0.63 -2.77 20.56
N THR A 55 1.05 -3.07 19.33
CA THR A 55 0.70 -2.33 18.12
C THR A 55 0.67 -3.30 16.95
N GLN A 56 -0.23 -3.10 16.00
CA GLN A 56 -0.25 -3.89 14.76
C GLN A 56 1.06 -3.69 13.98
N LYS A 57 1.42 -4.71 13.19
CA LYS A 57 2.68 -4.72 12.43
C LYS A 57 2.38 -4.91 10.95
N GLU A 58 2.65 -3.87 10.16
CA GLU A 58 2.58 -3.95 8.70
C GLU A 58 3.78 -4.73 8.18
N LEU A 59 3.52 -5.79 7.41
CA LEU A 59 4.54 -6.60 6.75
C LEU A 59 4.82 -6.00 5.37
N THR A 60 6.08 -6.04 4.94
CA THR A 60 6.41 -5.63 3.57
C THR A 60 5.88 -6.66 2.56
N ASN A 61 5.61 -6.19 1.34
CA ASN A 61 5.28 -7.06 0.21
C ASN A 61 6.55 -7.55 -0.53
N ASP A 62 7.74 -7.15 -0.10
CA ASP A 62 8.99 -7.47 -0.78
C ASP A 62 9.25 -8.98 -0.73
N VAL A 63 9.43 -9.60 -1.90
CA VAL A 63 9.77 -11.01 -2.04
C VAL A 63 11.23 -11.17 -2.47
N VAL A 64 11.93 -12.14 -1.89
CA VAL A 64 13.28 -12.57 -2.28
C VAL A 64 13.25 -14.05 -2.65
N GLU A 65 13.68 -14.35 -3.86
CA GLU A 65 13.59 -15.69 -4.45
C GLU A 65 14.76 -16.60 -4.07
N GLU A 66 15.96 -16.04 -3.93
CA GLU A 66 17.18 -16.82 -3.75
C GLU A 66 18.16 -16.16 -2.77
N GLY A 67 19.00 -16.99 -2.14
CA GLY A 67 20.02 -16.55 -1.21
C GLY A 67 19.60 -16.58 0.26
N SER A 68 20.40 -15.89 1.08
CA SER A 68 20.20 -15.81 2.53
C SER A 68 18.93 -15.04 2.89
N LEU A 69 18.34 -15.42 4.01
CA LEU A 69 17.22 -14.72 4.63
C LEU A 69 17.53 -13.23 4.81
N VAL A 70 16.81 -12.36 4.08
CA VAL A 70 16.88 -10.90 4.24
C VAL A 70 15.80 -10.48 5.24
N ALA A 71 16.17 -9.68 6.24
CA ALA A 71 15.22 -9.21 7.25
C ALA A 71 14.08 -8.40 6.60
N ASN A 72 12.86 -8.56 7.11
CA ASN A 72 11.66 -7.84 6.69
C ASN A 72 11.27 -8.06 5.22
N LYS A 73 11.48 -9.27 4.70
CA LYS A 73 11.06 -9.66 3.35
C LYS A 73 10.49 -11.08 3.37
N TRP A 74 9.64 -11.41 2.41
CA TRP A 74 9.16 -12.76 2.20
C TRP A 74 10.20 -13.59 1.45
N ARG A 75 10.36 -14.84 1.88
CA ARG A 75 11.09 -15.85 1.13
C ARG A 75 10.14 -16.96 0.75
N ILE A 76 10.10 -17.28 -0.54
CA ILE A 76 9.31 -18.40 -1.05
C ILE A 76 10.21 -19.63 -1.16
N THR A 77 9.78 -20.72 -0.56
CA THR A 77 10.48 -22.01 -0.55
C THR A 77 9.52 -23.15 -0.88
N ILE A 78 10.06 -24.33 -1.10
CA ILE A 78 9.28 -25.57 -1.10
C ILE A 78 9.49 -26.23 0.25
N ASN A 79 8.40 -26.51 0.98
CA ASN A 79 8.48 -27.19 2.26
C ASN A 79 8.73 -28.70 2.11
N ALA A 80 8.90 -29.40 3.23
CA ALA A 80 9.21 -30.84 3.24
C ALA A 80 8.12 -31.70 2.57
N GLN A 81 6.89 -31.19 2.47
CA GLN A 81 5.74 -31.81 1.84
C GLN A 81 5.64 -31.50 0.35
N GLY A 82 6.61 -30.77 -0.21
CA GLY A 82 6.63 -30.41 -1.62
C GLY A 82 5.71 -29.23 -1.97
N LYS A 83 5.16 -28.50 -1.00
CA LYS A 83 4.27 -27.35 -1.25
C LYS A 83 5.02 -26.03 -1.23
N ALA A 84 4.55 -25.05 -2.00
CA ALA A 84 5.03 -23.67 -1.91
C ALA A 84 4.67 -23.08 -0.53
N GLU A 85 5.69 -22.61 0.20
CA GLU A 85 5.59 -21.96 1.49
C GLU A 85 6.34 -20.63 1.45
N ALA A 86 5.67 -19.57 1.89
CA ALA A 86 6.26 -18.26 2.09
C ALA A 86 6.50 -18.06 3.58
N GLN A 87 7.74 -17.70 3.92
CA GLN A 87 8.12 -17.38 5.28
C GLN A 87 8.63 -15.94 5.32
N TYR A 88 8.12 -15.15 6.25
CA TYR A 88 8.67 -13.81 6.49
C TYR A 88 10.01 -13.94 7.20
N SER A 89 11.05 -13.44 6.56
CA SER A 89 12.43 -13.82 6.84
C SER A 89 13.05 -13.06 8.02
N ASN A 90 13.57 -13.84 8.99
CA ASN A 90 14.58 -13.57 10.04
C ASN A 90 14.51 -12.28 10.88
N ALA A 91 13.40 -11.57 10.87
CA ALA A 91 13.03 -10.68 11.97
C ALA A 91 11.71 -11.21 12.49
N ALA A 92 11.77 -12.06 13.53
CA ALA A 92 10.55 -12.43 14.23
C ALA A 92 9.85 -11.13 14.61
N VAL A 93 8.59 -11.02 14.26
CA VAL A 93 7.79 -9.88 14.65
C VAL A 93 7.65 -9.96 16.15
N GLU A 94 8.19 -8.95 16.84
CA GLU A 94 8.26 -8.89 18.29
C GLU A 94 7.30 -7.83 18.83
N TRP A 95 6.57 -8.23 19.88
CA TRP A 95 5.85 -7.33 20.76
C TRP A 95 6.47 -7.41 22.15
N VAL A 96 6.79 -6.25 22.71
CA VAL A 96 7.29 -6.10 24.08
C VAL A 96 6.20 -5.41 24.88
N PHE A 97 5.69 -6.08 25.90
CA PHE A 97 4.57 -5.60 26.69
C PHE A 97 5.02 -4.65 27.79
N THR A 98 4.23 -3.61 28.06
CA THR A 98 4.53 -2.60 29.09
C THR A 98 3.92 -2.98 30.43
N GLN A 99 4.16 -2.17 31.46
CA GLN A 99 3.49 -2.35 32.76
C GLN A 99 1.97 -2.20 32.64
N THR A 100 1.47 -1.36 31.74
CA THR A 100 0.03 -1.22 31.49
C THR A 100 -0.57 -2.52 30.97
N ASP A 101 0.12 -3.20 30.04
CA ASP A 101 -0.34 -4.48 29.51
C ASP A 101 -0.37 -5.56 30.60
N ALA A 102 0.67 -5.61 31.44
CA ALA A 102 0.76 -6.55 32.56
C ALA A 102 -0.36 -6.34 33.60
N ASN A 103 -0.72 -5.09 33.88
CA ASN A 103 -1.81 -4.77 34.81
C ASN A 103 -3.20 -5.14 34.27
N ASP A 104 -3.37 -5.20 32.94
CA ASP A 104 -4.63 -5.60 32.32
C ASP A 104 -4.82 -7.13 32.33
N GLU A 105 -3.75 -7.91 32.58
CA GLU A 105 -3.75 -9.38 32.66
C GLU A 105 -4.43 -10.07 31.46
N ASN A 106 -4.31 -9.49 30.26
CA ASN A 106 -4.85 -10.10 29.05
C ASN A 106 -4.05 -11.36 28.68
N THR A 107 -4.73 -12.38 28.16
CA THR A 107 -4.09 -13.58 27.61
C THR A 107 -4.10 -13.53 26.09
N VAL A 108 -2.95 -13.70 25.46
CA VAL A 108 -2.83 -13.84 23.99
C VAL A 108 -3.10 -15.29 23.61
N TYR A 109 -4.02 -15.51 22.67
CA TYR A 109 -4.37 -16.85 22.18
C TYR A 109 -3.81 -17.16 20.80
N GLY A 110 -3.31 -16.17 20.07
CA GLY A 110 -2.72 -16.40 18.75
C GLY A 110 -2.47 -15.12 17.96
N PHE A 111 -2.17 -15.34 16.68
CA PHE A 111 -1.85 -14.34 15.68
C PHE A 111 -2.92 -14.31 14.59
N PHE A 112 -3.16 -13.15 14.01
CA PHE A 112 -3.96 -13.02 12.81
C PHE A 112 -3.31 -12.04 11.85
N ALA A 113 -3.54 -12.22 10.56
CA ALA A 113 -3.23 -11.19 9.58
C ALA A 113 -4.44 -10.87 8.73
N TYR A 114 -4.55 -9.61 8.34
CA TYR A 114 -5.58 -9.13 7.44
C TYR A 114 -4.99 -8.16 6.41
N SER A 115 -5.72 -7.92 5.34
CA SER A 115 -5.44 -6.86 4.37
C SER A 115 -6.59 -5.87 4.34
N TRP A 116 -6.30 -4.60 4.07
CA TRP A 116 -7.32 -3.59 3.83
C TRP A 116 -7.88 -3.73 2.43
N VAL A 117 -9.20 -3.77 2.31
CA VAL A 117 -9.92 -3.84 1.04
C VAL A 117 -10.84 -2.63 0.94
N LEU A 118 -10.56 -1.74 -0.01
CA LEU A 118 -11.37 -0.58 -0.31
C LEU A 118 -12.17 -0.82 -1.59
N PRO A 119 -13.47 -1.11 -1.50
CA PRO A 119 -14.33 -1.17 -2.69
C PRO A 119 -14.46 0.20 -3.35
N PHE A 120 -14.58 0.21 -4.67
CA PHE A 120 -14.77 1.41 -5.48
C PHE A 120 -15.73 1.14 -6.64
N ASP A 121 -16.33 2.21 -7.16
CA ASP A 121 -17.08 2.24 -8.41
C ASP A 121 -16.80 3.53 -9.20
N THR A 122 -17.51 3.71 -10.32
CA THR A 122 -17.46 4.93 -11.13
C THR A 122 -16.01 5.31 -11.53
N GLY A 123 -15.18 4.30 -11.77
CA GLY A 123 -13.77 4.48 -12.08
C GLY A 123 -13.58 5.06 -13.48
N ALA A 124 -13.12 6.32 -13.53
CA ALA A 124 -12.89 7.10 -14.75
C ALA A 124 -11.42 7.39 -15.07
N LYS A 125 -10.53 7.16 -14.10
CA LYS A 125 -9.08 7.18 -14.31
C LYS A 125 -8.44 6.04 -13.57
N GLU A 126 -7.51 5.36 -14.24
CA GLU A 126 -6.86 4.17 -13.70
C GLU A 126 -6.02 4.49 -12.46
N ILE A 127 -6.37 3.85 -11.34
CA ILE A 127 -5.54 3.78 -10.13
C ILE A 127 -4.61 2.58 -10.29
N LYS A 128 -3.31 2.75 -10.02
CA LYS A 128 -2.30 1.70 -10.22
C LYS A 128 -1.69 1.22 -8.90
N VAL A 129 -1.11 0.02 -8.93
CA VAL A 129 -0.29 -0.49 -7.84
C VAL A 129 0.84 0.51 -7.51
N GLY A 130 1.03 0.77 -6.22
CA GLY A 130 1.99 1.73 -5.70
C GLY A 130 1.51 3.19 -5.71
N ASP A 131 0.28 3.47 -6.15
CA ASP A 131 -0.27 4.81 -6.06
C ASP A 131 -0.76 5.11 -4.63
N PRO A 132 -0.34 6.25 -4.05
CA PRO A 132 -0.96 6.76 -2.84
C PRO A 132 -2.32 7.33 -3.20
N ILE A 133 -3.37 6.88 -2.53
CA ILE A 133 -4.73 7.38 -2.70
C ILE A 133 -5.15 8.24 -1.50
N LYS A 134 -6.04 9.20 -1.75
CA LYS A 134 -6.63 10.04 -0.72
C LYS A 134 -8.12 10.26 -1.01
N GLY A 135 -8.95 10.09 0.01
CA GLY A 135 -10.36 10.47 -0.01
C GLY A 135 -10.53 11.99 -0.06
N THR A 136 -11.33 12.49 -0.99
CA THR A 136 -11.57 13.93 -1.17
C THR A 136 -12.29 14.55 0.02
N THR A 137 -13.15 13.78 0.67
CA THR A 137 -14.04 14.28 1.72
C THR A 137 -13.48 13.94 3.10
N SER A 138 -13.10 12.68 3.30
CA SER A 138 -12.59 12.20 4.58
C SER A 138 -11.14 12.63 4.84
N GLY A 139 -10.37 12.87 3.78
CA GLY A 139 -8.92 13.00 3.87
C GLY A 139 -8.20 11.69 4.23
N ALA A 140 -8.93 10.57 4.34
CA ALA A 140 -8.36 9.25 4.57
C ALA A 140 -7.39 8.92 3.45
N SER A 141 -6.35 8.16 3.77
CA SER A 141 -5.28 7.85 2.82
C SER A 141 -4.83 6.42 2.94
N GLY A 142 -4.26 5.91 1.85
CA GLY A 142 -3.64 4.59 1.79
C GLY A 142 -2.76 4.45 0.56
N VAL A 143 -2.04 3.33 0.45
CA VAL A 143 -1.23 3.02 -0.72
C VAL A 143 -1.69 1.71 -1.32
N VAL A 144 -1.97 1.72 -2.62
CA VAL A 144 -2.54 0.57 -3.35
C VAL A 144 -1.48 -0.51 -3.58
N THR A 145 -1.81 -1.76 -3.31
CA THR A 145 -0.99 -2.95 -3.61
C THR A 145 -1.60 -3.85 -4.66
N ALA A 146 -2.92 -3.82 -4.82
CA ALA A 146 -3.59 -4.50 -5.93
C ALA A 146 -4.87 -3.76 -6.33
N VAL A 147 -5.26 -3.98 -7.58
CA VAL A 147 -6.45 -3.39 -8.20
C VAL A 147 -7.21 -4.53 -8.87
N ASN A 148 -8.37 -4.87 -8.32
CA ASN A 148 -9.23 -5.92 -8.83
C ASN A 148 -10.48 -5.26 -9.40
N VAL A 149 -10.53 -5.10 -10.72
CA VAL A 149 -11.74 -4.65 -11.42
C VAL A 149 -12.68 -5.84 -11.56
N GLU A 150 -13.85 -5.75 -10.94
CA GLU A 150 -14.86 -6.82 -10.93
C GLU A 150 -15.93 -6.58 -12.03
N SER A 151 -16.10 -5.34 -12.48
CA SER A 151 -16.95 -4.96 -13.63
C SER A 151 -16.54 -3.62 -14.23
N GLY A 152 -17.01 -3.33 -15.45
CA GLY A 152 -16.73 -2.09 -16.17
C GLY A 152 -15.28 -1.95 -16.65
N SER A 153 -14.88 -0.73 -17.02
CA SER A 153 -13.52 -0.42 -17.48
C SER A 153 -13.14 1.03 -17.15
N TRP A 154 -11.86 1.28 -16.87
CA TRP A 154 -11.37 2.63 -16.56
C TRP A 154 -11.59 3.61 -17.72
N SER A 155 -11.43 3.15 -18.97
CA SER A 155 -11.70 3.93 -20.17
C SER A 155 -13.20 4.21 -20.39
N GLY A 156 -14.07 3.35 -19.85
CA GLY A 156 -15.52 3.50 -19.94
C GLY A 156 -16.10 4.46 -18.90
N GLY A 157 -15.33 4.83 -17.87
CA GLY A 157 -15.84 5.64 -16.77
C GLY A 157 -16.69 4.86 -15.77
N ASP A 158 -16.70 3.53 -15.87
CA ASP A 158 -17.62 2.64 -15.16
C ASP A 158 -16.89 1.50 -14.42
N ALA A 159 -15.56 1.57 -14.27
CA ALA A 159 -14.83 0.56 -13.53
C ALA A 159 -15.32 0.47 -12.07
N ALA A 160 -15.62 -0.74 -11.63
CA ALA A 160 -15.98 -1.03 -10.25
C ALA A 160 -15.27 -2.30 -9.78
N GLY A 161 -14.90 -2.32 -8.49
CA GLY A 161 -14.16 -3.42 -7.91
C GLY A 161 -13.53 -3.07 -6.58
N LYS A 162 -12.31 -3.56 -6.33
CA LYS A 162 -11.63 -3.46 -5.04
C LYS A 162 -10.18 -3.02 -5.20
N LEU A 163 -9.74 -2.13 -4.32
CA LEU A 163 -8.34 -1.79 -4.10
C LEU A 163 -7.86 -2.49 -2.84
N LEU A 164 -6.71 -3.15 -2.90
CA LEU A 164 -6.03 -3.62 -1.69
C LEU A 164 -5.03 -2.56 -1.25
N LEU A 165 -4.99 -2.26 0.05
CA LEU A 165 -4.14 -1.20 0.60
C LEU A 165 -3.12 -1.76 1.60
N LYS A 166 -1.86 -1.29 1.53
CA LYS A 166 -0.83 -1.65 2.51
C LYS A 166 -0.86 -0.88 3.81
N SER A 167 -1.32 0.35 3.73
CA SER A 167 -1.48 1.23 4.87
C SER A 167 -2.78 1.97 4.70
N LYS A 168 -3.36 2.33 5.83
CA LYS A 168 -4.59 3.12 5.91
C LYS A 168 -4.50 4.07 7.08
N SER A 169 -4.78 5.34 6.83
CA SER A 169 -4.91 6.37 7.85
C SER A 169 -6.23 7.10 7.67
N GLY A 170 -6.97 7.28 8.76
CA GLY A 170 -8.34 7.79 8.73
C GLY A 170 -9.36 6.74 8.28
N THR A 171 -10.59 7.17 8.08
CA THR A 171 -11.74 6.34 7.70
C THR A 171 -12.26 6.88 6.39
N PHE A 172 -12.27 6.06 5.34
CA PHE A 172 -12.91 6.45 4.09
C PHE A 172 -14.42 6.63 4.34
N GLN A 173 -15.10 7.40 3.51
CA GLN A 173 -16.54 7.54 3.50
C GLN A 173 -17.09 6.84 2.25
N ASP A 174 -18.36 6.47 2.29
CA ASP A 174 -19.06 5.95 1.11
C ASP A 174 -19.30 7.05 0.08
N ASN A 175 -19.24 6.69 -1.20
CA ASN A 175 -19.46 7.58 -2.33
C ASN A 175 -18.57 8.85 -2.31
N GLU A 176 -17.35 8.75 -1.79
CA GLU A 176 -16.37 9.82 -1.81
C GLU A 176 -15.39 9.68 -2.98
N GLY A 177 -14.89 10.81 -3.47
CA GLY A 177 -13.88 10.80 -4.52
C GLY A 177 -12.54 10.26 -4.04
N LEU A 178 -11.91 9.41 -4.85
CA LEU A 178 -10.53 8.97 -4.65
C LEU A 178 -9.61 9.77 -5.57
N LEU A 179 -8.60 10.42 -4.99
CA LEU A 179 -7.54 11.11 -5.71
C LEU A 179 -6.23 10.33 -5.58
N LYS A 180 -5.37 10.47 -6.59
CA LYS A 180 -3.95 10.16 -6.44
C LYS A 180 -3.31 11.27 -5.61
N SER A 181 -2.82 10.93 -4.42
CA SER A 181 -2.31 11.91 -3.47
C SER A 181 -1.11 12.66 -4.02
N GLY A 182 -1.19 13.99 -4.02
CA GLY A 182 -0.13 14.87 -4.53
C GLY A 182 0.07 14.80 -6.05
N GLU A 183 -0.93 14.38 -6.82
CA GLU A 183 -0.89 14.55 -8.27
C GLU A 183 -0.98 16.04 -8.62
N VAL A 184 -0.08 16.53 -9.49
CA VAL A 184 -0.14 17.89 -10.02
C VAL A 184 -1.35 18.05 -10.93
N GLY A 185 -2.20 19.02 -10.64
CA GLY A 185 -3.39 19.32 -11.44
C GLY A 185 -3.14 20.45 -12.43
N THR A 186 -2.55 21.55 -11.95
CA THR A 186 -2.26 22.74 -12.76
C THR A 186 -0.89 23.32 -12.40
N ILE A 187 -0.25 23.91 -13.41
CA ILE A 187 1.01 24.63 -13.28
C ILE A 187 0.88 26.04 -13.85
N SER A 188 1.82 26.92 -13.55
CA SER A 188 2.04 28.12 -14.36
C SER A 188 2.67 27.72 -15.69
N ASN A 189 2.01 28.07 -16.80
CA ASN A 189 2.56 27.80 -18.14
C ASN A 189 3.85 28.58 -18.39
N THR A 190 4.03 29.75 -17.75
CA THR A 190 5.30 30.47 -17.78
C THR A 190 6.20 29.96 -16.65
N PRO A 191 7.37 29.38 -16.96
CA PRO A 191 8.34 28.96 -15.94
C PRO A 191 8.78 30.13 -15.07
N THR A 192 9.06 29.87 -13.80
CA THR A 192 9.65 30.86 -12.87
C THR A 192 11.10 31.19 -13.24
N ALA A 193 11.79 30.26 -13.91
CA ALA A 193 13.02 30.50 -14.64
C ALA A 193 13.05 29.59 -15.88
N GLY A 194 13.35 30.14 -17.05
CA GLY A 194 13.34 29.37 -18.31
C GLY A 194 14.55 28.45 -18.51
N GLY A 195 15.61 28.62 -17.73
CA GLY A 195 16.86 27.88 -17.90
C GLY A 195 17.55 28.17 -19.24
N SER A 196 18.34 27.23 -19.73
CA SER A 196 19.03 27.32 -21.01
C SER A 196 19.21 25.95 -21.67
N GLY A 197 19.41 25.93 -22.99
CA GLY A 197 19.70 24.72 -23.77
C GLY A 197 18.49 23.82 -24.05
N TYR A 198 17.27 24.33 -23.87
CA TYR A 198 16.03 23.62 -24.19
C TYR A 198 15.59 23.86 -25.63
N ALA A 199 14.87 22.87 -26.18
CA ALA A 199 14.14 22.97 -27.44
C ALA A 199 12.65 22.68 -27.22
N VAL A 200 11.81 23.13 -28.16
CA VAL A 200 10.39 22.76 -28.17
C VAL A 200 10.25 21.24 -28.31
N GLY A 201 9.40 20.65 -27.47
CA GLY A 201 9.18 19.21 -27.39
C GLY A 201 10.02 18.51 -26.32
N ASP A 202 10.97 19.20 -25.67
CA ASP A 202 11.72 18.61 -24.56
C ASP A 202 10.79 18.24 -23.39
N LEU A 203 11.04 17.08 -22.78
CA LEU A 203 10.35 16.60 -21.59
C LEU A 203 11.15 16.95 -20.34
N LEU A 204 10.49 17.55 -19.35
CA LEU A 204 11.07 17.93 -18.06
C LEU A 204 10.32 17.22 -16.95
N GLU A 205 11.02 16.57 -16.03
CA GLU A 205 10.41 16.10 -14.78
C GLU A 205 10.52 17.19 -13.71
N ILE A 206 9.43 17.46 -12.99
CA ILE A 206 9.47 18.30 -11.79
C ILE A 206 10.14 17.49 -10.67
N THR A 207 11.28 17.95 -10.17
CA THR A 207 12.03 17.30 -9.08
C THR A 207 11.91 18.04 -7.75
N GLY A 208 11.40 19.29 -7.76
CA GLY A 208 11.00 20.02 -6.56
C GLY A 208 9.62 19.62 -6.03
N GLY A 209 9.27 20.07 -4.82
CA GLY A 209 7.93 19.89 -4.25
C GLY A 209 7.64 18.49 -3.65
N GLY A 210 8.67 17.66 -3.48
CA GLY A 210 8.61 16.38 -2.76
C GLY A 210 8.04 15.17 -3.53
N GLY A 211 7.47 15.39 -4.70
CA GLY A 211 6.86 14.34 -5.53
C GLY A 211 7.81 13.73 -6.57
N ALA A 212 7.27 12.82 -7.37
CA ALA A 212 7.95 12.19 -8.50
C ALA A 212 7.01 11.92 -9.69
N GLY A 213 7.58 11.89 -10.90
CA GLY A 213 6.90 11.49 -12.12
C GLY A 213 5.97 12.53 -12.75
N ALA A 214 5.94 13.78 -12.29
CA ALA A 214 5.25 14.85 -13.02
C ALA A 214 6.11 15.33 -14.19
N LEU A 215 5.61 15.18 -15.41
CA LEU A 215 6.33 15.57 -16.64
C LEU A 215 5.66 16.76 -17.29
N LEU A 216 6.51 17.65 -17.81
CA LEU A 216 6.16 18.81 -18.60
C LEU A 216 6.70 18.66 -20.00
N ILE A 217 5.98 19.21 -20.98
CA ILE A 217 6.46 19.39 -22.35
C ILE A 217 6.78 20.86 -22.54
N VAL A 218 7.99 21.16 -23.05
CA VAL A 218 8.35 22.51 -23.50
C VAL A 218 7.57 22.84 -24.76
N THR A 219 6.78 23.90 -24.72
CA THR A 219 5.95 24.34 -25.85
C THR A 219 6.55 25.53 -26.58
N GLU A 220 7.30 26.39 -25.88
CA GLU A 220 7.96 27.54 -26.48
C GLU A 220 9.33 27.80 -25.84
N VAL A 221 10.28 28.23 -26.67
CA VAL A 221 11.63 28.64 -26.24
C VAL A 221 12.04 29.95 -26.91
N ASN A 222 12.83 30.76 -26.21
CA ASN A 222 13.51 31.93 -26.75
C ASN A 222 15.00 31.82 -26.44
N ALA A 223 15.84 31.76 -27.48
CA ALA A 223 17.30 31.57 -27.36
C ALA A 223 17.70 30.39 -26.43
N GLY A 224 16.91 29.31 -26.44
CA GLY A 224 17.13 28.11 -25.63
C GLY A 224 16.63 28.18 -24.19
N ALA A 225 16.07 29.32 -23.74
CA ALA A 225 15.36 29.44 -22.49
C ALA A 225 13.87 29.12 -22.70
N VAL A 226 13.27 28.32 -21.82
CA VAL A 226 11.85 27.97 -21.88
C VAL A 226 10.98 29.17 -21.55
N THR A 227 10.03 29.50 -22.42
CA THR A 227 9.05 30.58 -22.20
C THR A 227 7.66 30.05 -21.91
N SER A 228 7.37 28.82 -22.33
CA SER A 228 6.08 28.16 -22.09
C SER A 228 6.23 26.65 -21.93
N VAL A 229 5.43 26.07 -21.04
CA VAL A 229 5.33 24.63 -20.79
C VAL A 229 3.87 24.18 -20.72
N HIS A 230 3.66 22.89 -20.92
CA HIS A 230 2.39 22.21 -20.70
C HIS A 230 2.58 20.98 -19.79
N LEU A 231 1.66 20.74 -18.85
CA LEU A 231 1.68 19.56 -18.00
C LEU A 231 1.25 18.31 -18.80
N ALA A 232 2.17 17.37 -18.98
CA ALA A 232 1.90 16.12 -19.68
C ALA A 232 1.36 15.03 -18.75
N THR A 233 1.91 14.90 -17.55
CA THR A 233 1.40 14.01 -16.49
C THR A 233 1.64 14.61 -15.11
N GLY A 234 0.70 14.42 -14.19
CA GLY A 234 0.71 15.04 -12.86
C GLY A 234 1.58 14.32 -11.82
N GLY A 235 2.07 13.10 -12.10
CA GLY A 235 2.90 12.35 -11.15
C GLY A 235 2.19 12.02 -9.83
N LYS A 236 2.94 11.98 -8.72
CA LYS A 236 2.42 11.75 -7.36
C LYS A 236 3.27 12.40 -6.28
N GLY A 237 2.66 12.68 -5.12
CA GLY A 237 3.34 13.11 -3.91
C GLY A 237 3.82 14.57 -3.88
N TYR A 238 3.40 15.41 -4.84
CA TYR A 238 3.77 16.82 -4.89
C TYR A 238 2.96 17.68 -3.92
N SER A 239 3.57 18.77 -3.48
CA SER A 239 2.90 19.94 -2.91
C SER A 239 2.91 21.13 -3.88
N THR A 240 1.97 22.06 -3.72
CA THR A 240 2.01 23.35 -4.44
C THR A 240 3.23 24.17 -4.03
N GLY A 241 3.76 25.00 -4.93
CA GLY A 241 4.91 25.84 -4.66
C GLY A 241 5.49 26.45 -5.93
N SER A 242 6.28 27.52 -5.77
CA SER A 242 6.94 28.26 -6.85
C SER A 242 8.46 28.00 -6.84
N GLY A 243 9.12 28.19 -7.99
CA GLY A 243 10.56 27.96 -8.11
C GLY A 243 10.97 26.48 -8.01
N LEU A 244 10.05 25.56 -8.32
CA LEU A 244 10.30 24.12 -8.22
C LEU A 244 11.25 23.68 -9.33
N ALA A 245 12.35 23.06 -8.93
CA ALA A 245 13.36 22.56 -9.86
C ALA A 245 12.80 21.51 -10.82
N THR A 246 13.34 21.49 -12.03
CA THR A 246 13.07 20.46 -13.03
C THR A 246 14.36 19.79 -13.50
N THR A 247 14.24 18.61 -14.10
CA THR A 247 15.34 17.92 -14.78
C THR A 247 14.88 17.47 -16.15
N ALA A 248 15.67 17.78 -17.17
CA ALA A 248 15.42 17.32 -18.54
C ALA A 248 15.45 15.79 -18.60
N LYS A 249 14.38 15.19 -19.13
CA LYS A 249 14.28 13.77 -19.49
C LYS A 249 14.64 13.54 -20.95
N THR A 250 14.47 14.55 -21.78
CA THR A 250 14.98 14.61 -23.15
C THR A 250 15.66 15.96 -23.37
N GLY A 251 16.55 16.03 -24.36
CA GLY A 251 17.35 17.23 -24.59
C GLY A 251 18.47 17.40 -23.57
N SER A 252 19.11 18.58 -23.59
CA SER A 252 20.26 18.91 -22.73
C SER A 252 20.03 20.15 -21.87
N GLY A 253 18.79 20.65 -21.81
CA GLY A 253 18.49 21.87 -21.10
C GLY A 253 18.64 21.76 -19.58
N THR A 254 19.00 22.87 -18.94
CA THR A 254 19.20 22.93 -17.49
C THR A 254 18.65 24.22 -16.88
N GLY A 255 18.35 24.19 -15.58
CA GLY A 255 18.00 25.40 -14.82
C GLY A 255 16.57 25.91 -15.02
N CYS A 256 15.69 25.14 -15.68
CA CYS A 256 14.27 25.48 -15.73
C CYS A 256 13.63 25.22 -14.35
N THR A 257 12.83 26.17 -13.88
CA THR A 257 12.02 26.06 -12.65
C THR A 257 10.58 26.44 -12.94
N VAL A 258 9.63 25.83 -12.24
CA VAL A 258 8.19 26.00 -12.49
C VAL A 258 7.42 26.23 -11.20
N GLU A 259 6.14 26.59 -11.34
CA GLU A 259 5.20 26.71 -10.22
C GLU A 259 4.05 25.71 -10.39
N ILE A 260 3.79 24.92 -9.34
CA ILE A 260 2.57 24.12 -9.21
C ILE A 260 1.51 25.00 -8.53
N THR A 261 0.46 25.34 -9.26
CA THR A 261 -0.60 26.24 -8.80
C THR A 261 -1.74 25.48 -8.10
N ALA A 262 -1.99 24.23 -8.48
CA ALA A 262 -2.94 23.36 -7.78
C ALA A 262 -2.62 21.87 -7.98
N LEU A 263 -3.04 21.05 -7.02
CA LEU A 263 -3.07 19.59 -7.15
C LEU A 263 -4.36 19.16 -7.85
N ALA A 264 -4.36 17.95 -8.41
CA ALA A 264 -5.52 17.38 -9.08
C ALA A 264 -6.68 17.23 -8.09
N SER A 265 -7.88 17.62 -8.52
CA SER A 265 -9.11 17.57 -7.73
C SER A 265 -10.19 16.69 -8.36
N THR A 266 -9.98 16.20 -9.58
CA THR A 266 -10.90 15.27 -10.24
C THR A 266 -10.67 13.85 -9.71
N ALA A 267 -11.72 13.28 -9.11
CA ALA A 267 -11.71 11.91 -8.62
C ALA A 267 -11.41 10.91 -9.75
N TYR A 268 -10.65 9.88 -9.41
CA TYR A 268 -10.31 8.74 -10.26
C TYR A 268 -11.41 7.68 -10.24
N ALA A 269 -12.01 7.50 -9.07
CA ALA A 269 -13.12 6.61 -8.77
C ALA A 269 -13.89 7.16 -7.57
N LEU A 270 -15.04 6.59 -7.28
CA LEU A 270 -15.75 6.79 -6.02
C LEU A 270 -15.58 5.56 -5.14
N THR A 271 -15.48 5.75 -3.83
CA THR A 271 -15.59 4.63 -2.89
C THR A 271 -17.00 4.06 -2.91
N ASN A 272 -17.11 2.74 -2.71
CA ASN A 272 -18.40 2.05 -2.61
C ASN A 272 -18.39 1.13 -1.39
N THR A 273 -18.20 1.76 -0.23
CA THR A 273 -17.98 1.09 1.04
C THR A 273 -19.29 0.78 1.78
N GLY A 274 -20.43 1.26 1.25
CA GLY A 274 -21.76 1.04 1.82
C GLY A 274 -22.03 1.91 3.06
N THR A 275 -23.10 1.62 3.80
CA THR A 275 -23.48 2.43 4.97
C THR A 275 -22.40 2.39 6.06
N ASN A 276 -21.92 3.56 6.52
CA ASN A 276 -20.75 3.76 7.41
C ASN A 276 -19.40 3.40 6.77
N GLY A 277 -19.36 3.45 5.45
CA GLY A 277 -18.41 2.70 4.68
C GLY A 277 -16.96 3.16 4.84
N ASP A 278 -16.13 2.25 5.33
CA ASP A 278 -14.67 2.33 5.36
C ASP A 278 -14.06 1.16 4.56
N ALA A 279 -12.75 1.16 4.35
CA ALA A 279 -12.07 -0.05 3.90
C ALA A 279 -12.29 -1.20 4.90
N VAL A 280 -12.65 -2.37 4.39
CA VAL A 280 -12.91 -3.56 5.21
C VAL A 280 -11.65 -4.36 5.44
N ARG A 281 -11.58 -5.03 6.60
CA ARG A 281 -10.47 -5.94 6.93
C ARG A 281 -10.79 -7.33 6.39
N LYS A 282 -10.08 -7.77 5.35
CA LYS A 282 -10.15 -9.15 4.87
C LYS A 282 -9.15 -10.00 5.65
N LEU A 283 -9.65 -10.93 6.46
CA LEU A 283 -8.82 -11.88 7.19
C LEU A 283 -8.09 -12.79 6.19
N GLN A 284 -6.77 -12.94 6.37
CA GLN A 284 -5.92 -13.74 5.48
C GLN A 284 -5.46 -15.02 6.15
N PHE A 285 -5.10 -14.96 7.43
CA PHE A 285 -4.87 -16.15 8.22
C PHE A 285 -5.10 -15.90 9.72
N VAL A 286 -5.27 -17.01 10.43
CA VAL A 286 -5.31 -17.09 11.89
C VAL A 286 -4.44 -18.26 12.32
N GLU A 287 -3.55 -18.02 13.28
CA GLU A 287 -2.67 -19.03 13.83
C GLU A 287 -2.78 -19.05 15.36
N PRO A 288 -3.43 -20.07 15.95
CA PRO A 288 -3.54 -20.19 17.39
C PRO A 288 -2.21 -20.62 18.03
N LEU A 289 -1.95 -20.13 19.23
CA LEU A 289 -0.91 -20.68 20.09
C LEU A 289 -1.33 -22.06 20.61
N SER A 290 -0.35 -22.90 20.94
CA SER A 290 -0.60 -24.20 21.58
C SER A 290 -1.31 -24.07 22.94
N SER A 291 -1.15 -22.93 23.59
CA SER A 291 -1.81 -22.53 24.84
C SER A 291 -1.86 -21.02 24.92
N GLY A 292 -2.85 -20.48 25.62
CA GLY A 292 -2.91 -19.04 25.91
C GLY A 292 -1.64 -18.57 26.66
N TYR A 293 -1.14 -17.40 26.29
CA TYR A 293 0.02 -16.75 26.90
C TYR A 293 -0.42 -15.53 27.70
N LEU A 294 -0.42 -15.64 29.03
CA LEU A 294 -0.80 -14.56 29.93
C LEU A 294 0.26 -13.45 29.93
N ILE A 295 -0.18 -12.19 29.82
CA ILE A 295 0.67 -11.02 29.99
C ILE A 295 0.54 -10.52 31.44
N ASP A 296 1.49 -10.88 32.30
CA ASP A 296 1.49 -10.56 33.74
C ASP A 296 2.73 -9.77 34.19
N THR A 297 3.72 -9.60 33.30
CA THR A 297 5.01 -9.00 33.65
C THR A 297 5.46 -8.02 32.58
N ALA A 298 5.85 -6.81 33.00
CA ALA A 298 6.42 -5.82 32.10
C ALA A 298 7.73 -6.33 31.45
N GLY A 299 7.88 -6.09 30.15
CA GLY A 299 9.01 -6.57 29.36
C GLY A 299 8.83 -8.00 28.84
N GLN A 300 7.72 -8.69 29.13
CA GLN A 300 7.36 -9.93 28.45
C GLN A 300 7.33 -9.72 26.93
N LYS A 301 7.69 -10.78 26.21
CA LYS A 301 7.84 -10.74 24.76
C LYS A 301 7.08 -11.88 24.13
N ILE A 302 6.38 -11.56 23.04
CA ILE A 302 5.89 -12.56 22.10
C ILE A 302 6.58 -12.31 20.76
N THR A 303 7.10 -13.38 20.17
CA THR A 303 7.78 -13.36 18.88
C THR A 303 7.08 -14.31 17.92
N TYR A 304 6.89 -13.90 16.68
CA TYR A 304 6.24 -14.72 15.66
C TYR A 304 6.92 -14.57 14.30
N VAL A 305 6.98 -15.67 13.55
CA VAL A 305 7.53 -15.70 12.21
C VAL A 305 6.41 -16.06 11.25
N PRO A 306 5.79 -15.08 10.57
CA PRO A 306 4.68 -15.33 9.66
C PRO A 306 5.02 -16.36 8.60
N LYS A 307 4.10 -17.32 8.42
CA LYS A 307 4.18 -18.35 7.40
C LYS A 307 2.86 -18.44 6.65
N ILE A 308 2.94 -18.53 5.34
CA ILE A 308 1.79 -18.70 4.45
C ILE A 308 2.08 -19.90 3.56
N THR A 309 1.18 -20.87 3.58
CA THR A 309 1.22 -22.01 2.67
C THR A 309 -0.05 -22.00 1.87
N LEU A 310 0.03 -22.27 0.57
CA LEU A 310 -1.18 -22.47 -0.23
C LEU A 310 -1.91 -23.71 0.29
N SER A 311 -3.12 -23.52 0.82
CA SER A 311 -3.99 -24.66 1.07
C SER A 311 -4.43 -25.20 -0.29
N THR A 312 -4.31 -26.51 -0.46
CA THR A 312 -4.98 -27.18 -1.57
C THR A 312 -6.47 -27.08 -1.26
N ALA A 313 -7.24 -26.38 -2.08
CA ALA A 313 -8.70 -26.45 -2.02
C ALA A 313 -9.10 -27.92 -2.07
N THR A 314 -9.57 -28.47 -0.94
CA THR A 314 -10.16 -29.80 -0.88
C THR A 314 -11.56 -29.76 -1.43
#